data_AF-A0A811KP78-F1
#
_entry.id   AF-A0A811KP78-F1
#
_cell.length_a   1.000
_cell.length_b   1.000
_cell.length_c   1.000
_cell.angle_alpha   90.00
_cell.angle_beta   90.00
_cell.angle_gamma   90.00
#
_symmetry.space_group_name_H-M   'P 1'
#
loop_
_entity.id
_entity.type
_entity.pdbx_description
1 polymer ?
#
loop_
_entity_poly.entity_id
_entity_poly.type
_entity_poly.pdbx_seq_one_letter_code
_entity_poly.pdbx_strand_id
1 'polypeptide(L)'
;MRNRPLQPRKVYYSEVVPLVGKNEVVVRKQKVAGSACTQELQALFGCLKKWEYDDLPCKSFHGAYMRCIEDSEVQAAKNTERLRKGTLGDETSDGKSLTAAQLNKIMQIHPQPDLGKRPYRVMQRLPNYSYADDLFHRKNKPGKKS
;
A
#
# COMPACT_ATOMS: atom_id res chain seq x y z
N MET A 1 33.07 -0.92 -40.52
CA MET A 1 32.34 -1.22 -39.26
C MET A 1 30.90 -0.77 -39.44
N ARG A 2 29.90 -1.69 -39.50
CA ARG A 2 28.49 -1.29 -39.64
C ARG A 2 27.97 -0.81 -38.28
N ASN A 3 27.76 0.50 -38.15
CA ASN A 3 27.14 1.11 -36.97
C ASN A 3 25.71 0.56 -36.81
N ARG A 4 25.52 -0.40 -35.90
CA ARG A 4 24.17 -0.74 -35.45
C ARG A 4 23.67 0.42 -34.59
N PRO A 5 22.43 0.87 -34.78
CA PRO A 5 21.85 1.86 -33.88
C PRO A 5 21.82 1.28 -32.47
N LEU A 6 22.28 2.07 -31.49
CA LEU A 6 22.23 1.75 -30.07
C LEU A 6 20.79 1.57 -29.55
N GLN A 7 19.80 2.12 -30.28
CA GLN A 7 18.40 2.08 -29.89
C GLN A 7 17.61 1.01 -30.65
N PRO A 8 16.61 0.39 -29.99
CA PRO A 8 15.80 -0.65 -30.60
C PRO A 8 14.96 -0.08 -31.75
N ARG A 9 14.81 -0.87 -32.83
CA ARG A 9 14.02 -0.49 -34.01
C ARG A 9 12.51 -0.40 -33.77
N LYS A 10 12.03 -1.09 -32.73
CA LYS A 10 10.63 -1.07 -32.28
C LYS A 10 10.61 -1.06 -30.75
N VAL A 11 9.84 -0.13 -30.19
CA VAL A 11 9.63 -0.01 -28.75
C VAL A 11 8.28 -0.64 -28.43
N TYR A 12 8.29 -1.73 -27.65
CA TYR A 12 7.05 -2.44 -27.25
C TYR A 12 6.47 -1.92 -25.94
N TYR A 13 7.30 -1.31 -25.11
CA TYR A 13 6.93 -0.80 -23.79
C TYR A 13 7.57 0.56 -23.58
N SER A 14 6.81 1.50 -23.06
CA SER A 14 7.30 2.81 -22.63
C SER A 14 7.36 2.84 -21.11
N GLU A 15 8.54 3.15 -20.55
CA GLU A 15 8.73 3.30 -19.12
C GLU A 15 8.08 4.60 -18.63
N VAL A 16 7.02 4.47 -17.81
CA VAL A 16 6.44 5.62 -17.09
C VAL A 16 7.25 5.94 -15.83
N VAL A 17 7.85 4.91 -15.24
CA VAL A 17 8.73 4.97 -14.08
C VAL A 17 10.00 4.22 -14.48
N PRO A 18 11.20 4.68 -14.07
CA PRO A 18 12.43 3.98 -14.40
C PRO A 18 12.37 2.51 -13.95
N LEU A 19 12.89 1.61 -14.77
CA LEU A 19 13.06 0.18 -14.46
C LEU A 19 14.17 -0.05 -13.42
N VAL A 20 14.02 0.58 -12.25
CA VAL A 20 14.89 0.38 -11.08
C VAL A 20 14.07 -0.18 -9.94
N GLY A 21 14.68 -1.06 -9.16
CA GLY A 21 14.08 -1.56 -7.92
C GLY A 21 13.88 -0.44 -6.90
N LYS A 22 13.19 -0.77 -5.81
CA LYS A 22 13.08 0.09 -4.62
C LYS A 22 13.77 -0.63 -3.46
N ASN A 23 14.37 0.12 -2.55
CA ASN A 23 14.90 -0.40 -1.28
C ASN A 23 13.79 -0.62 -0.22
N GLU A 24 12.52 -0.59 -0.64
CA GLU A 24 11.38 -0.81 0.23
C GLU A 24 10.27 -1.55 -0.54
N VAL A 25 9.60 -2.44 0.18
CA VAL A 25 8.35 -3.08 -0.19
C VAL A 25 7.23 -2.33 0.54
N VAL A 26 6.26 -1.86 -0.24
CA VAL A 26 5.05 -1.22 0.29
C VAL A 26 3.96 -2.27 0.35
N VAL A 27 3.54 -2.63 1.56
CA VAL A 27 2.37 -3.51 1.76
C VAL A 27 1.10 -2.67 1.72
N ARG A 28 0.06 -3.20 1.08
CA ARG A 28 -1.27 -2.62 1.18
C ARG A 28 -1.74 -2.72 2.63
N LYS A 29 -2.30 -1.64 3.18
CA LYS A 29 -2.88 -1.67 4.53
C LYS A 29 -3.93 -2.77 4.58
N GLN A 30 -3.66 -3.85 5.33
CA GLN A 30 -4.67 -4.86 5.64
C GLN A 30 -5.73 -4.17 6.50
N LYS A 31 -6.99 -4.24 6.05
CA LYS A 31 -8.11 -3.80 6.87
C LYS A 31 -8.38 -4.93 7.87
N VAL A 32 -8.51 -4.59 9.15
CA VAL A 32 -8.94 -5.53 10.17
C VAL A 32 -10.32 -6.06 9.76
N ALA A 33 -10.53 -7.38 9.89
CA ALA A 33 -11.79 -8.02 9.49
C ALA A 33 -12.96 -7.38 10.24
N GLY A 34 -13.88 -6.75 9.50
CA GLY A 34 -14.99 -5.96 10.06
C GLY A 34 -16.11 -6.77 10.71
N SER A 35 -15.89 -8.04 11.05
CA SER A 35 -16.92 -8.97 11.54
C SER A 35 -16.80 -9.37 13.02
N ALA A 36 -15.87 -8.76 13.77
CA ALA A 36 -15.48 -9.21 15.12
C ALA A 36 -16.65 -9.30 16.13
N CYS A 37 -17.69 -8.46 16.01
CA CYS A 37 -18.78 -8.38 17.00
C CYS A 37 -20.19 -8.60 16.42
N THR A 38 -20.28 -9.30 15.28
CA THR A 38 -21.57 -9.54 14.59
C THR A 38 -22.55 -10.39 15.40
N GLN A 39 -22.06 -11.33 16.20
CA GLN A 39 -22.89 -12.21 17.03
C GLN A 39 -23.61 -11.44 18.15
N GLU A 40 -22.89 -10.57 18.86
CA GLU A 40 -23.45 -9.76 19.93
C GLU A 40 -24.36 -8.65 19.40
N LEU A 41 -24.02 -8.09 18.24
CA LEU A 41 -24.88 -7.15 17.52
C LEU A 41 -26.22 -7.80 17.14
N GLN A 42 -26.21 -9.05 16.66
CA GLN A 42 -27.43 -9.78 16.33
C GLN A 42 -28.28 -10.07 17.57
N ALA A 43 -27.65 -10.38 18.71
CA ALA A 43 -28.35 -10.57 19.98
C ALA A 43 -28.99 -9.26 20.49
N LEU A 44 -28.29 -8.13 20.35
CA LEU A 44 -28.81 -6.81 20.69
C LEU A 44 -30.02 -6.45 19.82
N PHE A 45 -29.94 -6.63 18.51
CA PHE A 45 -31.08 -6.40 17.61
C PHE A 45 -32.25 -7.35 17.88
N GLY A 46 -31.97 -8.58 18.29
CA GLY A 46 -33.01 -9.53 18.74
C GLY A 46 -33.77 -9.02 19.96
N CYS A 47 -33.07 -8.41 20.92
CA CYS A 47 -33.68 -7.79 22.10
C CYS A 47 -34.48 -6.54 21.73
N LEU A 48 -33.89 -5.61 20.96
CA LEU A 48 -34.55 -4.37 20.55
C LEU A 48 -35.84 -4.62 19.78
N LYS A 49 -35.84 -5.62 18.88
CA LYS A 49 -37.04 -6.01 18.13
C LYS A 49 -38.17 -6.52 19.03
N LYS A 50 -37.84 -7.14 20.17
CA LYS A 50 -38.84 -7.67 21.12
C LYS A 50 -39.49 -6.57 21.96
N TRP A 51 -38.78 -5.46 22.20
CA TRP A 51 -39.19 -4.39 23.10
C TRP A 51 -39.46 -3.06 22.38
N GLU A 52 -39.82 -3.09 21.10
CA GLU A 52 -40.11 -1.90 20.30
C GLU A 52 -38.98 -0.84 20.34
N TYR A 53 -37.73 -1.30 20.40
CA TYR A 53 -36.52 -0.49 20.49
C TYR A 53 -36.34 0.29 21.82
N ASP A 54 -36.94 -0.18 22.92
CA ASP A 54 -36.61 0.31 24.26
C ASP A 54 -35.28 -0.29 24.75
N ASP A 55 -34.33 0.57 25.11
CA ASP A 55 -32.97 0.20 25.50
C ASP A 55 -32.88 -0.29 26.95
N LEU A 56 -33.83 0.09 27.81
CA LEU A 56 -33.87 -0.28 29.23
C LEU A 56 -33.75 -1.80 29.49
N PRO A 57 -34.54 -2.66 28.81
CA PRO A 57 -34.42 -4.13 28.95
C PRO A 57 -33.20 -4.73 28.25
N CYS A 58 -32.56 -4.01 27.31
CA CYS A 58 -31.48 -4.52 26.48
C CYS A 58 -30.07 -4.12 26.94
N LYS A 59 -29.94 -3.49 28.11
CA LYS A 59 -28.66 -3.03 28.69
C LYS A 59 -27.60 -4.13 28.83
N SER A 60 -28.00 -5.37 29.10
CA SER A 60 -27.06 -6.50 29.21
C SER A 60 -26.41 -6.85 27.86
N PHE A 61 -27.21 -6.90 26.79
CA PHE A 61 -26.74 -7.16 25.43
C PHE A 61 -25.91 -5.98 24.90
N HIS A 62 -26.31 -4.75 25.23
CA HIS A 62 -25.54 -3.56 24.90
C HIS A 62 -24.16 -3.57 25.60
N GLY A 63 -24.12 -3.94 26.89
CA GLY A 63 -22.88 -4.08 27.65
C GLY A 63 -21.97 -5.18 27.10
N ALA A 64 -22.52 -6.29 26.63
CA ALA A 64 -21.75 -7.33 25.93
C ALA A 64 -21.14 -6.77 24.64
N TYR A 65 -21.98 -6.20 23.76
CA TYR A 65 -21.55 -5.61 22.49
C TYR A 65 -20.40 -4.62 22.64
N MET A 66 -20.50 -3.70 23.61
CA MET A 66 -19.45 -2.71 23.86
C MET A 66 -18.13 -3.36 24.32
N ARG A 67 -18.18 -4.41 25.15
CA ARG A 67 -16.97 -5.14 25.56
C ARG A 67 -16.31 -5.82 24.36
N CYS A 68 -17.08 -6.44 23.46
CA CYS A 68 -16.50 -7.01 22.26
C CYS A 68 -15.83 -5.95 21.39
N ILE A 69 -16.42 -4.75 21.26
CA ILE A 69 -15.79 -3.66 20.51
C ILE A 69 -14.45 -3.29 21.14
N GLU A 70 -14.44 -2.99 22.45
CA GLU A 70 -13.22 -2.60 23.17
C GLU A 70 -12.11 -3.66 23.03
N ASP A 71 -12.45 -4.94 23.21
CA ASP A 71 -11.52 -6.04 23.02
C ASP A 71 -11.03 -6.13 21.58
N SER A 72 -11.92 -5.95 20.60
CA SER A 72 -11.55 -5.97 19.18
C SER A 72 -10.60 -4.83 18.79
N GLU A 73 -10.80 -3.64 19.36
CA GLU A 73 -9.93 -2.49 19.15
C GLU A 73 -8.55 -2.70 19.78
N VAL A 74 -8.51 -3.25 20.99
CA VAL A 74 -7.26 -3.63 21.66
C VAL A 74 -6.51 -4.69 20.87
N GLN A 75 -7.20 -5.72 20.35
CA GLN A 75 -6.58 -6.75 19.51
C GLN A 75 -6.12 -6.19 18.17
N ALA A 76 -6.90 -5.32 17.55
CA ALA A 76 -6.53 -4.62 16.31
C ALA A 76 -5.25 -3.81 16.53
N ALA A 77 -5.18 -3.03 17.61
CA ALA A 77 -3.99 -2.27 17.98
C ALA A 77 -2.77 -3.19 18.16
N LYS A 78 -2.90 -4.26 18.95
CA LYS A 78 -1.84 -5.27 19.14
C LYS A 78 -1.37 -5.88 17.83
N ASN A 79 -2.30 -6.19 16.92
CA ASN A 79 -1.96 -6.73 15.61
C ASN A 79 -1.23 -5.72 14.72
N THR A 80 -1.62 -4.45 14.73
CA THR A 80 -0.87 -3.41 14.00
C THR A 80 0.55 -3.24 14.54
N GLU A 81 0.75 -3.34 15.85
CA GLU A 81 2.09 -3.31 16.45
C GLU A 81 2.93 -4.54 16.07
N ARG A 82 2.34 -5.73 16.10
CA ARG A 82 2.99 -6.97 15.66
C ARG A 82 3.38 -6.93 14.18
N LEU A 83 2.51 -6.39 13.33
CA LEU A 83 2.79 -6.16 11.91
C LEU A 83 3.96 -5.19 11.71
N ARG A 84 3.99 -4.07 12.46
CA ARG A 84 5.12 -3.12 12.42
C ARG A 84 6.44 -3.77 12.85
N LYS A 85 6.40 -4.63 13.88
CA LYS A 85 7.56 -5.38 14.35
C LYS A 85 7.93 -6.54 13.42
N GLY A 86 7.08 -6.89 12.47
CA GLY A 86 7.30 -8.01 11.55
C GLY A 86 7.20 -9.38 12.21
N THR A 87 6.50 -9.50 13.34
CA THR A 87 6.34 -10.76 14.08
C THR A 87 5.14 -11.58 13.62
N LEU A 88 4.14 -10.94 13.01
CA LEU A 88 3.02 -11.63 12.38
C LEU A 88 3.41 -11.96 10.93
N GLY A 89 3.54 -13.25 10.61
CA GLY A 89 3.73 -13.72 9.24
C GLY A 89 2.59 -13.24 8.35
N ASP A 90 2.91 -12.89 7.10
CA ASP A 90 1.88 -12.50 6.12
C ASP A 90 0.94 -13.70 5.92
N GLU A 91 -0.37 -13.52 6.14
CA GLU A 91 -1.37 -14.60 6.16
C GLU A 91 -1.41 -15.41 4.85
N THR A 92 -0.87 -14.86 3.77
CA THR A 92 -0.73 -15.51 2.46
C THR A 92 0.38 -16.55 2.36
N SER A 93 1.28 -16.64 3.35
CA SER A 93 2.33 -17.65 3.37
C SER A 93 2.29 -18.39 4.68
N ASP A 94 2.12 -19.71 4.63
CA ASP A 94 2.11 -20.66 5.76
C ASP A 94 3.41 -20.63 6.61
N GLY A 95 3.75 -19.49 7.21
CA GLY A 95 5.00 -19.24 7.93
C GLY A 95 6.28 -19.27 7.07
N LYS A 96 6.17 -19.45 5.76
CA LYS A 96 7.33 -19.70 4.87
C LYS A 96 7.97 -18.46 4.26
N SER A 97 7.30 -17.31 4.25
CA SER A 97 7.83 -16.07 3.66
C SER A 97 8.14 -15.00 4.70
N LEU A 98 9.20 -14.23 4.46
CA LEU A 98 9.61 -13.12 5.32
C LEU A 98 8.56 -12.02 5.31
N THR A 99 8.31 -11.42 6.48
CA THR A 99 7.39 -10.28 6.56
C THR A 99 7.97 -9.07 5.83
N ALA A 100 7.13 -8.17 5.33
CA ALA A 100 7.62 -6.99 4.64
C ALA A 100 8.51 -6.08 5.53
N ALA A 101 8.25 -6.05 6.84
CA ALA A 101 9.11 -5.35 7.78
C ALA A 101 10.51 -5.99 7.86
N GLN A 102 10.59 -7.32 7.84
CA GLN A 102 11.87 -8.05 7.79
C GLN A 102 12.58 -7.83 6.44
N LEU A 103 11.85 -7.89 5.32
CA LEU A 103 12.39 -7.61 3.99
C LEU A 103 12.93 -6.18 3.88
N ASN A 104 12.18 -5.19 4.38
CA ASN A 104 12.62 -3.80 4.40
C ASN A 104 13.89 -3.61 5.23
N LYS A 105 14.03 -4.33 6.35
CA LYS A 105 15.27 -4.32 7.14
C LYS A 105 16.45 -4.89 6.36
N ILE A 106 16.26 -5.97 5.61
CA ILE A 106 17.31 -6.56 4.75
C ILE A 106 17.69 -5.57 3.63
N MET A 107 16.71 -4.96 2.97
CA MET A 107 16.95 -3.97 1.91
C MET A 107 17.64 -2.69 2.41
N GLN A 108 17.48 -2.34 3.69
CA GLN A 108 18.25 -1.25 4.31
C GLN A 108 19.71 -1.61 4.56
N ILE A 109 20.00 -2.86 4.92
CA ILE A 109 21.37 -3.35 5.13
C ILE A 109 22.09 -3.51 3.79
N HIS A 110 21.38 -4.01 2.79
CA HIS A 110 21.88 -4.23 1.43
C HIS A 110 21.09 -3.40 0.42
N PRO A 111 21.32 -2.07 0.39
CA PRO A 111 20.67 -1.22 -0.60
C PRO A 111 21.18 -1.56 -1.99
N GLN A 112 20.32 -1.44 -2.99
CA GLN A 112 20.72 -1.63 -4.38
C GLN A 112 21.75 -0.56 -4.80
N PRO A 113 22.87 -0.95 -5.44
CA PRO A 113 24.03 -0.08 -5.64
C PRO A 113 23.77 1.13 -6.57
N ASP A 114 22.72 1.09 -7.39
CA ASP A 114 22.35 2.16 -8.33
C ASP A 114 21.14 3.00 -7.89
N LEU A 115 20.70 2.85 -6.63
CA LEU A 115 19.55 3.61 -6.12
C LEU A 115 19.97 4.98 -5.59
N GLY A 116 19.75 6.01 -6.40
CA GLY A 116 19.69 7.38 -5.93
C GLY A 116 18.64 7.56 -4.83
N LYS A 117 18.93 8.36 -3.79
CA LYS A 117 17.97 8.71 -2.73
C LYS A 117 16.75 9.39 -3.36
N ARG A 118 15.53 9.06 -2.91
CA ARG A 118 14.31 9.81 -3.24
C ARG A 118 14.46 11.28 -2.78
N PRO A 119 13.95 12.29 -3.52
CA PRO A 119 13.26 12.18 -4.80
C PRO A 119 14.30 11.90 -5.87
N TYR A 120 13.99 11.03 -6.83
CA TYR A 120 14.77 10.91 -8.05
C TYR A 120 14.88 12.33 -8.60
N ARG A 121 16.01 13.02 -8.36
CA ARG A 121 16.30 14.27 -9.04
C ARG A 121 16.12 13.89 -10.48
N VAL A 122 15.10 14.49 -11.11
CA VAL A 122 14.94 14.64 -12.56
C VAL A 122 16.29 14.30 -13.16
N MET A 123 16.41 13.12 -13.79
CA MET A 123 17.67 12.59 -14.30
C MET A 123 18.50 13.77 -14.76
N GLN A 124 19.64 14.03 -14.10
CA GLN A 124 20.46 15.18 -14.46
C GLN A 124 20.73 15.02 -15.95
N ARG A 125 20.15 15.92 -16.75
CA ARG A 125 20.03 15.71 -18.18
C ARG A 125 21.42 15.49 -18.75
N LEU A 126 21.53 14.60 -19.73
CA LEU A 126 22.68 14.66 -20.62
C LEU A 126 22.73 16.08 -21.21
N PRO A 127 23.90 16.74 -21.30
CA PRO A 127 24.04 18.16 -21.66
C PRO A 127 23.36 18.58 -22.97
N ASN A 128 22.93 17.62 -23.78
CA ASN A 128 22.44 17.81 -25.13
C ASN A 128 20.90 17.73 -25.24
N TYR A 129 20.15 17.59 -24.14
CA TYR A 129 18.68 17.45 -24.16
C TYR A 129 17.93 18.76 -23.84
N SER A 130 17.13 19.23 -24.81
CA SER A 130 16.34 20.47 -24.79
C SER A 130 15.26 20.50 -23.70
N TYR A 131 14.98 21.69 -23.15
CA TYR A 131 13.97 21.92 -22.10
C TYR A 131 12.53 21.96 -22.61
N ALA A 132 12.33 22.15 -23.92
CA ALA A 132 11.01 22.37 -24.49
C ALA A 132 10.15 21.10 -24.64
N ASP A 133 10.77 19.92 -24.66
CA ASP A 133 10.08 18.69 -25.07
C ASP A 133 9.38 17.96 -23.91
N ASP A 134 9.87 18.12 -22.68
CA ASP A 134 9.47 17.26 -21.56
C ASP A 134 8.32 17.79 -20.71
N LEU A 135 7.99 19.09 -20.73
CA LEU A 135 7.12 19.63 -19.69
C LEU A 135 5.62 19.67 -20.04
N PHE A 136 5.22 19.68 -21.33
CA PHE A 136 3.80 19.97 -21.64
C PHE A 136 3.15 19.27 -22.83
N HIS A 137 3.78 18.32 -23.53
CA HIS A 137 3.12 17.56 -24.62
C HIS A 137 2.25 18.43 -25.57
N ARG A 138 2.65 19.66 -25.90
CA ARG A 138 1.85 20.56 -26.75
C ARG A 138 2.14 20.30 -28.22
N LYS A 139 1.67 19.18 -28.73
CA LYS A 139 1.86 18.77 -30.14
C LYS A 139 1.01 19.56 -31.15
N ASN A 140 0.06 20.41 -30.72
CA ASN A 140 -0.88 21.09 -31.62
C ASN A 140 -0.96 22.61 -31.35
N LYS A 141 0.02 23.39 -31.84
CA LYS A 141 -0.17 24.84 -32.07
C LYS A 141 0.09 25.16 -33.55
N PRO A 142 -0.86 25.80 -34.27
CA PRO A 142 -0.66 26.18 -35.66
C PRO A 142 0.42 27.27 -35.79
N GLY A 143 1.36 27.11 -36.71
CA GLY A 143 2.31 28.16 -37.11
C GLY A 143 3.78 28.01 -36.67
N LYS A 144 4.19 26.88 -36.06
CA LYS A 144 5.61 26.56 -35.86
C LYS A 144 6.03 25.36 -36.71
N LYS A 145 7.12 25.50 -37.45
CA LYS A 145 7.87 24.36 -37.98
C LYS A 145 8.69 23.81 -36.81
N SER A 146 8.34 22.59 -36.39
CA SER A 146 9.04 21.72 -35.43
C SER A 146 9.83 22.45 -34.34
#